data_AF-A0A3B3TC37-F1
#
_entry.id   AF-A0A3B3TC37-F1
#
_cell.length_a   1.000
_cell.length_b   1.000
_cell.length_c   1.000
_cell.angle_alpha   90.00
_cell.angle_beta   90.00
_cell.angle_gamma   90.00
#
_symmetry.space_group_name_H-M   'P 1'
#
loop_
_entity.id
_entity.type
_entity.pdbx_description
1 polymer ?
#
loop_
_entity_poly.entity_id
_entity_poly.type
_entity_poly.pdbx_seq_one_letter_code
_entity_poly.pdbx_strand_id
1 'polypeptide(L)'
;MDDIQVNELVKHPEISMVTEHSDTSDVNANAGSTKAQQSSHCPPKGLLASVITKVAMALVLFGAVWSITEKECLPGGNLFGIVVLFITAVCGGKLMALIQCRSLPPCPPLLGMLLAGVLLHNVPVVSEAVYIDFRWSASLRNTALAVILTRAGLGLDGAALRKLKAVCVRVAVGPCTVEACTVAVVSHFLMSLPWIWGFLLGFVLSAVSPAVVVPSMLLLQKEGFGVEKGIPTLLMAAGSFDDILAITGFTACLGMAFATGATWYNVLKCILEVIAGLIAGAIMGFFLRFFPSEDQGQLVMRRSFLLLGLSVLAVFGSRIAGFSGAGGLCTLVMAFLAGLSWRESKVPVAAVVGRFWDVFQPLLFGLIGAEITISTLDLNTVALGLAALSTGLVVRVLFTFTMVLFAGFTFKEKVFIALAWLPKATVQAAIGSTALDMARAQGDAVLEKFGMDILTVTVLAILTTAPIGALSISLGGPRLLQSKLTLFWMVSMKTLLCIFLYENIKDLE
;
A
#
# COMPACT_ATOMS: atom_id res chain seq x y z
N MET A 1 -43.44 1.08 -46.21
CA MET A 1 -43.05 -0.34 -46.28
C MET A 1 -41.71 -0.39 -45.57
N ASP A 2 -41.82 -0.70 -44.29
CA ASP A 2 -40.80 -0.99 -43.25
C ASP A 2 -39.85 0.18 -42.89
N ASP A 3 -40.08 0.99 -41.84
CA ASP A 3 -40.19 0.73 -40.38
C ASP A 3 -39.03 -0.13 -39.86
N ILE A 4 -38.10 0.41 -39.05
CA ILE A 4 -38.18 0.40 -37.57
C ILE A 4 -37.45 1.62 -36.98
N GLN A 5 -38.17 2.38 -36.16
CA GLN A 5 -37.66 3.38 -35.25
C GLN A 5 -37.16 2.78 -33.93
N VAL A 6 -36.07 3.37 -33.45
CA VAL A 6 -35.48 3.22 -32.12
C VAL A 6 -36.31 4.03 -31.12
N ASN A 7 -36.84 3.39 -30.08
CA ASN A 7 -37.15 4.11 -28.83
C ASN A 7 -37.21 3.20 -27.60
N GLU A 8 -36.84 3.80 -26.47
CA GLU A 8 -37.05 3.38 -25.07
C GLU A 8 -36.25 2.20 -24.50
N LEU A 9 -35.16 2.51 -23.79
CA LEU A 9 -34.76 1.80 -22.56
C LEU A 9 -34.17 2.79 -21.55
N VAL A 10 -35.06 3.50 -20.84
CA VAL A 10 -34.78 4.08 -19.52
C VAL A 10 -35.65 3.32 -18.53
N LYS A 11 -35.05 2.42 -17.73
CA LYS A 11 -35.61 1.97 -16.47
C LYS A 11 -34.50 1.52 -15.53
N HIS A 12 -34.30 2.30 -14.48
CA HIS A 12 -33.62 1.88 -13.26
C HIS A 12 -34.36 0.67 -12.65
N PRO A 13 -33.63 -0.21 -11.94
CA PRO A 13 -34.19 -0.82 -10.75
C PRO A 13 -33.34 -0.54 -9.52
N GLU A 14 -34.07 -0.15 -8.49
CA GLU A 14 -33.66 0.02 -7.11
C GLU A 14 -33.09 -1.26 -6.52
N ILE A 15 -32.17 -1.06 -5.58
CA ILE A 15 -31.59 -2.09 -4.72
C ILE A 15 -32.66 -2.49 -3.69
N SER A 16 -33.36 -3.59 -3.95
CA SER A 16 -34.16 -4.28 -2.95
C SER A 16 -33.35 -5.44 -2.35
N MET A 17 -33.13 -5.36 -1.04
CA MET A 17 -32.54 -6.39 -0.19
C MET A 17 -33.26 -7.73 -0.40
N VAL A 18 -32.51 -8.77 -0.75
CA VAL A 18 -33.02 -10.15 -0.75
C VAL A 18 -32.89 -10.70 0.66
N THR A 19 -34.02 -10.70 1.36
CA THR A 19 -34.30 -11.52 2.55
C THR A 19 -34.43 -12.98 2.12
N GLU A 20 -33.75 -13.88 2.83
CA GLU A 20 -33.86 -15.33 2.65
C GLU A 20 -35.29 -15.82 2.89
N HIS A 21 -35.89 -16.49 1.90
CA HIS A 21 -37.07 -17.34 2.10
C HIS A 21 -36.62 -18.80 2.11
N SER A 22 -36.64 -19.41 3.30
CA SER A 22 -36.67 -20.85 3.50
C SER A 22 -38.13 -21.28 3.59
N ASP A 23 -38.61 -22.05 2.63
CA ASP A 23 -39.87 -22.79 2.73
C ASP A 23 -39.67 -24.21 2.18
N THR A 24 -39.90 -25.20 3.04
CA THR A 24 -40.62 -26.45 2.78
C THR A 24 -40.53 -27.33 4.01
N SER A 25 -41.61 -27.43 4.78
CA SER A 25 -42.34 -28.70 5.02
C SER A 25 -43.52 -28.49 5.96
N ASP A 26 -44.65 -29.07 5.55
CA ASP A 26 -45.98 -29.02 6.12
C ASP A 26 -46.09 -29.56 7.56
N VAL A 27 -47.14 -29.12 8.29
CA VAL A 27 -48.24 -29.96 8.83
C VAL A 27 -48.96 -29.29 10.02
N ASN A 28 -50.28 -29.14 9.84
CA ASN A 28 -51.39 -29.06 10.80
C ASN A 28 -51.62 -27.86 11.75
N ALA A 29 -52.84 -27.35 11.57
CA ALA A 29 -53.66 -26.53 12.44
C ALA A 29 -53.69 -26.93 13.92
N ASN A 30 -53.65 -25.94 14.82
CA ASN A 30 -54.74 -25.69 15.77
C ASN A 30 -54.60 -24.34 16.50
N ALA A 31 -55.76 -23.73 16.75
CA ALA A 31 -55.94 -22.47 17.45
C ALA A 31 -55.56 -22.52 18.94
N GLY A 32 -55.16 -21.39 19.51
CA GLY A 32 -55.05 -21.26 20.97
C GLY A 32 -54.26 -20.04 21.46
N SER A 33 -54.98 -18.97 21.80
CA SER A 33 -54.67 -17.94 22.81
C SER A 33 -53.38 -18.11 23.63
N THR A 34 -52.50 -17.10 23.64
CA THR A 34 -52.26 -16.26 24.84
C THR A 34 -51.29 -15.10 24.57
N LYS A 35 -51.73 -13.88 24.88
CA LYS A 35 -50.83 -12.75 25.15
C LYS A 35 -50.04 -13.06 26.42
N ALA A 36 -48.72 -13.13 26.32
CA ALA A 36 -47.81 -13.02 27.47
C ALA A 36 -46.56 -12.23 27.07
N GLN A 37 -46.63 -10.92 27.31
CA GLN A 37 -45.56 -10.15 27.96
C GLN A 37 -44.13 -10.34 27.40
N GLN A 38 -43.85 -9.79 26.22
CA GLN A 38 -42.47 -9.50 25.82
C GLN A 38 -42.05 -8.16 26.40
N SER A 39 -41.22 -8.23 27.44
CA SER A 39 -40.43 -7.11 27.93
C SER A 39 -39.65 -6.49 26.77
N SER A 40 -39.77 -5.17 26.62
CA SER A 40 -39.08 -4.40 25.61
C SER A 40 -37.59 -4.31 25.94
N HIS A 41 -36.83 -5.38 25.73
CA HIS A 41 -35.40 -5.24 25.50
C HIS A 41 -35.22 -4.76 24.07
N CYS A 42 -35.31 -3.45 23.86
CA CYS A 42 -34.74 -2.86 22.66
C CYS A 42 -33.22 -3.08 22.73
N PRO A 43 -32.61 -3.91 21.86
CA PRO A 43 -31.16 -3.97 21.81
C PRO A 43 -30.67 -2.55 21.50
N PRO A 44 -29.55 -2.10 22.10
CA PRO A 44 -28.99 -0.81 21.76
C PRO A 44 -28.78 -0.78 20.24
N LYS A 45 -29.35 0.22 19.58
CA LYS A 45 -29.19 0.43 18.14
C LYS A 45 -28.24 1.60 17.92
N GLY A 46 -27.40 1.51 16.89
CA GLY A 46 -26.49 2.59 16.51
C GLY A 46 -25.03 2.36 16.88
N LEU A 47 -24.24 3.44 16.84
CA LEU A 47 -22.78 3.41 16.91
C LEU A 47 -22.28 2.80 18.23
N LEU A 48 -22.92 3.12 19.36
CA LEU A 48 -22.55 2.64 20.68
C LEU A 48 -22.65 1.10 20.77
N ALA A 49 -23.72 0.53 20.24
CA ALA A 49 -23.90 -0.92 20.19
C ALA A 49 -22.83 -1.60 19.34
N SER A 50 -22.51 -1.05 18.17
CA SER A 50 -21.45 -1.57 17.31
C SER A 50 -20.08 -1.52 17.98
N VAL A 51 -19.77 -0.45 18.73
CA VAL A 51 -18.53 -0.34 19.50
C VAL A 51 -18.49 -1.37 20.62
N ILE A 52 -19.56 -1.50 21.40
CA ILE A 52 -19.65 -2.49 22.49
C ILE A 52 -19.49 -3.90 21.93
N THR A 53 -20.17 -4.26 20.83
CA THR A 53 -20.03 -5.57 20.19
C THR A 53 -18.60 -5.84 19.75
N LYS A 54 -17.92 -4.87 19.13
CA LYS A 54 -16.52 -5.02 18.70
C LYS A 54 -15.56 -5.18 19.88
N VAL A 55 -15.75 -4.41 20.95
CA VAL A 55 -14.94 -4.52 22.18
C VAL A 55 -15.18 -5.86 22.85
N ALA A 56 -16.44 -6.30 22.97
CA ALA A 56 -16.78 -7.60 23.55
C ALA A 56 -16.17 -8.75 22.72
N MET A 57 -16.27 -8.71 21.39
CA MET A 57 -15.62 -9.70 20.52
C MET A 57 -14.10 -9.73 20.71
N ALA A 58 -13.46 -8.57 20.83
CA ALA A 58 -12.02 -8.49 21.07
C ALA A 58 -11.63 -9.05 22.45
N LEU A 59 -12.41 -8.74 23.49
CA LEU A 59 -12.20 -9.27 24.84
C LEU A 59 -12.41 -10.79 24.90
N VAL A 60 -13.39 -11.33 24.20
CA VAL A 60 -13.61 -12.78 24.11
C VAL A 60 -12.45 -13.46 23.38
N LEU A 61 -11.98 -12.90 22.26
CA LEU A 61 -10.81 -13.40 21.54
C LEU A 61 -9.56 -13.36 22.42
N PHE A 62 -9.31 -12.25 23.10
CA PHE A 62 -8.18 -12.10 24.00
C PHE A 62 -8.28 -13.05 25.21
N GLY A 63 -9.45 -13.20 25.81
CA GLY A 63 -9.71 -14.13 26.91
C GLY A 63 -9.52 -15.59 26.50
N ALA A 64 -9.94 -15.97 25.28
CA ALA A 64 -9.71 -17.31 24.74
C ALA A 64 -8.21 -17.60 24.55
N VAL A 65 -7.48 -16.64 23.98
CA VAL A 65 -6.02 -16.74 23.80
C VAL A 65 -5.28 -16.75 25.14
N TRP A 66 -5.72 -15.93 26.10
CA TRP A 66 -5.20 -15.91 27.47
C TRP A 66 -5.38 -17.27 28.13
N SER A 67 -6.57 -17.87 28.02
CA SER A 67 -6.87 -19.18 28.60
C SER A 67 -5.99 -20.31 28.06
N ILE A 68 -5.37 -20.14 26.90
CA ILE A 68 -4.48 -21.14 26.27
C ILE A 68 -3.02 -20.85 26.58
N THR A 69 -2.63 -19.56 26.59
CA THR A 69 -1.22 -19.16 26.55
C THR A 69 -0.70 -18.58 27.87
N GLU A 70 -1.57 -18.42 28.87
CA GLU A 70 -1.33 -17.96 30.25
C GLU A 70 -0.21 -16.92 30.41
N LYS A 71 1.06 -17.36 30.48
CA LYS A 71 2.24 -16.51 30.71
C LYS A 71 2.54 -15.52 29.58
N GLU A 72 2.25 -15.87 28.32
CA GLU A 72 2.52 -15.00 27.16
C GLU A 72 1.55 -13.81 27.04
N CYS A 73 0.40 -13.87 27.73
CA CYS A 73 -0.63 -12.83 27.71
C CYS A 73 -0.53 -11.85 28.89
N LEU A 74 0.34 -12.11 29.87
CA LEU A 74 0.63 -11.20 30.97
C LEU A 74 1.53 -10.03 30.52
N PRO A 75 1.54 -8.89 31.23
CA PRO A 75 2.54 -7.83 31.03
C PRO A 75 3.96 -8.41 31.05
N GLY A 76 4.77 -8.07 30.04
CA GLY A 76 6.08 -8.66 29.79
C GLY A 76 6.07 -9.89 28.87
N GLY A 77 4.91 -10.45 28.54
CA GLY A 77 4.74 -11.51 27.54
C GLY A 77 4.70 -10.96 26.11
N ASN A 78 5.19 -11.75 25.15
CA ASN A 78 5.30 -11.30 23.75
C ASN A 78 3.93 -11.08 23.10
N LEU A 79 2.95 -11.93 23.41
CA LEU A 79 1.61 -11.83 22.83
C LEU A 79 0.83 -10.64 23.38
N PHE A 80 1.00 -10.33 24.66
CA PHE A 80 0.51 -9.09 25.26
C PHE A 80 1.07 -7.87 24.52
N GLY A 81 2.38 -7.83 24.29
CA GLY A 81 3.04 -6.74 23.58
C GLY A 81 2.48 -6.51 22.17
N ILE A 82 2.30 -7.59 21.39
CA ILE A 82 1.74 -7.52 20.03
C ILE A 82 0.28 -7.02 20.03
N VAL A 83 -0.55 -7.48 20.97
CA VAL A 83 -1.96 -7.04 21.06
C VAL A 83 -2.06 -5.57 21.45
N VAL A 84 -1.30 -5.13 22.46
CA VAL A 84 -1.25 -3.72 22.87
C VAL A 84 -0.76 -2.85 21.73
N LEU A 85 0.29 -3.27 21.02
CA LEU A 85 0.78 -2.58 19.83
C LEU A 85 -0.28 -2.49 18.74
N PHE A 86 -1.00 -3.57 18.45
CA PHE A 86 -2.06 -3.56 17.45
C PHE A 86 -3.16 -2.55 17.81
N ILE A 87 -3.65 -2.60 19.06
CA ILE A 87 -4.72 -1.72 19.53
C ILE A 87 -4.27 -0.25 19.47
N THR A 88 -3.08 0.05 19.98
CA THR A 88 -2.55 1.41 20.00
C THR A 88 -2.24 1.93 18.59
N ALA A 89 -1.74 1.08 17.68
CA ALA A 89 -1.54 1.44 16.27
C ALA A 89 -2.88 1.75 15.57
N VAL A 90 -3.91 0.92 15.78
CA VAL A 90 -5.27 1.19 15.25
C VAL A 90 -5.82 2.50 15.83
N CYS A 91 -5.65 2.73 17.13
CA CYS A 91 -6.07 3.97 17.78
C CYS A 91 -5.31 5.18 17.24
N GLY A 92 -3.98 5.09 17.11
CA GLY A 92 -3.13 6.14 16.55
C GLY A 92 -3.49 6.47 15.11
N GLY A 93 -3.76 5.46 14.28
CA GLY A 93 -4.22 5.65 12.91
C GLY A 93 -5.58 6.35 12.82
N LYS A 94 -6.55 5.96 13.67
CA LYS A 94 -7.85 6.64 13.75
C LYS A 94 -7.72 8.07 14.28
N LEU A 95 -6.92 8.29 15.32
CA LEU A 95 -6.67 9.60 15.88
C LEU A 95 -6.09 10.53 14.80
N MET A 96 -5.09 10.07 14.06
CA MET A 96 -4.50 10.84 12.96
C MET A 96 -5.51 11.12 11.84
N ALA A 97 -6.40 10.17 11.54
CA ALA A 97 -7.47 10.37 10.56
C ALA A 97 -8.54 11.39 11.01
N LEU A 98 -8.72 11.56 12.32
CA LEU A 98 -9.63 12.55 12.92
C LEU A 98 -9.04 13.96 12.94
N ILE A 99 -7.71 14.09 12.92
CA ILE A 99 -7.02 15.39 12.82
C ILE A 99 -7.20 15.89 11.38
N GLN A 100 -8.36 16.47 11.11
CA GLN A 100 -8.68 17.18 9.89
C GLN A 100 -8.54 18.68 10.16
N CYS A 101 -7.43 19.27 9.71
CA CYS A 101 -7.32 20.72 9.69
C CYS A 101 -8.17 21.27 8.55
N ARG A 102 -9.01 22.28 8.82
CA ARG A 102 -9.97 22.89 7.87
C ARG A 102 -9.32 23.35 6.54
N SER A 103 -8.01 23.60 6.52
CA SER A 103 -7.24 24.05 5.35
C SER A 103 -6.25 23.03 4.79
N LEU A 104 -6.09 21.85 5.40
CA LEU A 104 -5.10 20.84 5.00
C LEU A 104 -5.80 19.48 4.73
N PRO A 105 -5.34 18.69 3.75
CA PRO A 105 -5.81 17.31 3.56
C PRO A 105 -5.64 16.48 4.84
N PRO A 106 -6.47 15.44 5.03
CA PRO A 106 -6.36 14.54 6.16
C PRO A 106 -4.96 13.91 6.18
N CYS A 107 -4.32 13.93 7.36
CA CYS A 107 -3.03 13.29 7.54
C CYS A 107 -3.17 11.78 7.27
N PRO A 108 -2.19 11.16 6.57
CA PRO A 108 -2.24 9.73 6.30
C PRO A 108 -2.35 8.92 7.62
N PRO A 109 -3.33 8.01 7.77
CA PRO A 109 -3.49 7.21 8.99
C PRO A 109 -2.24 6.38 9.36
N LEU A 110 -1.44 6.02 8.34
CA LEU A 110 -0.16 5.31 8.48
C LEU A 110 0.80 6.02 9.43
N LEU A 111 0.79 7.36 9.43
CA LEU A 111 1.63 8.18 10.30
C LEU A 111 1.30 7.95 11.77
N GLY A 112 0.01 7.94 12.11
CA GLY A 112 -0.46 7.69 13.47
C GLY A 112 -0.16 6.27 13.95
N MET A 113 -0.26 5.28 13.06
CA MET A 113 0.09 3.89 13.36
C MET A 113 1.58 3.75 13.70
N LEU A 114 2.46 4.41 12.93
CA LEU A 114 3.90 4.39 13.16
C LEU A 114 4.28 5.13 14.44
N LEU A 115 3.75 6.34 14.65
CA LEU A 115 4.02 7.13 15.85
C LEU A 115 3.56 6.41 17.13
N ALA A 116 2.45 5.67 17.09
CA ALA A 116 2.02 4.86 18.22
C ALA A 116 3.07 3.80 18.60
N GLY A 117 3.68 3.13 17.62
CA GLY A 117 4.78 2.19 17.85
C GLY A 117 6.00 2.85 18.48
N VAL A 118 6.41 4.01 17.95
CA VAL A 118 7.53 4.80 18.50
C VAL A 118 7.24 5.18 19.95
N LEU A 119 6.04 5.67 20.24
CA LEU A 119 5.65 6.06 21.61
C LEU A 119 5.67 4.87 22.57
N LEU A 120 5.14 3.70 22.16
CA LEU A 120 5.13 2.50 23.00
C LEU A 120 6.53 2.07 23.45
N HIS A 121 7.49 2.10 22.54
CA HIS A 121 8.84 1.62 22.82
C HIS A 121 9.67 2.63 23.65
N ASN A 122 9.40 3.93 23.52
CA ASN A 122 10.20 4.99 24.14
C ASN A 122 9.66 5.52 25.48
N VAL A 123 8.48 5.08 25.92
CA VAL A 123 7.95 5.40 27.26
C VAL A 123 8.38 4.32 28.25
N PRO A 124 9.26 4.60 29.24
CA PRO A 124 9.90 3.57 30.06
C PRO A 124 8.92 2.64 30.79
N VAL A 125 7.88 3.21 31.40
CA VAL A 125 6.83 2.47 32.13
C VAL A 125 6.04 1.52 31.23
N VAL A 126 5.93 1.85 29.94
CA VAL A 126 5.18 1.06 28.96
C VAL A 126 6.08 0.04 28.27
N SER A 127 7.34 0.40 28.01
CA SER A 127 8.34 -0.47 27.37
C SER A 127 8.69 -1.70 28.21
N GLU A 128 8.74 -1.58 29.55
CA GLU A 128 8.92 -2.72 30.45
C GLU A 128 7.73 -3.69 30.44
N ALA A 129 6.51 -3.20 30.18
CA ALA A 129 5.30 -4.01 30.11
C ALA A 129 5.02 -4.58 28.70
N VAL A 130 5.49 -3.89 27.65
CA VAL A 130 5.26 -4.21 26.23
C VAL A 130 6.55 -4.76 25.63
N TYR A 131 6.83 -6.03 25.94
CA TYR A 131 7.92 -6.76 25.30
C TYR A 131 7.45 -7.36 23.97
N ILE A 132 8.22 -7.16 22.91
CA ILE A 132 7.97 -7.76 21.60
C ILE A 132 9.27 -8.42 21.14
N ASP A 133 9.22 -9.73 20.95
CA ASP A 133 10.34 -10.49 20.43
C ASP A 133 10.58 -10.14 18.95
N PHE A 134 11.85 -9.91 18.60
CA PHE A 134 12.22 -9.48 17.26
C PHE A 134 11.87 -10.53 16.18
N ARG A 135 11.84 -11.84 16.50
CA ARG A 135 11.53 -12.90 15.53
C ARG A 135 10.04 -12.91 15.21
N TRP A 136 9.20 -12.72 16.22
CA TRP A 136 7.75 -12.52 16.02
C TRP A 136 7.46 -11.25 15.24
N SER A 137 8.13 -10.16 15.61
CA SER A 137 8.05 -8.87 14.90
C SER A 137 8.42 -9.03 13.42
N ALA A 138 9.57 -9.62 13.12
CA ALA A 138 10.03 -9.90 11.76
C ALA A 138 9.06 -10.81 11.00
N SER A 139 8.48 -11.83 11.65
CA SER A 139 7.51 -12.74 11.01
C SER A 139 6.21 -12.03 10.63
N LEU A 140 5.67 -11.18 11.52
CA LEU A 140 4.49 -10.38 11.24
C LEU A 140 4.73 -9.34 10.14
N ARG A 141 5.89 -8.66 10.17
CA ARG A 141 6.29 -7.72 9.10
C ARG A 141 6.46 -8.42 7.75
N ASN A 142 7.08 -9.59 7.70
CA ASN A 142 7.22 -10.37 6.46
C ASN A 142 5.89 -10.91 5.93
N THR A 143 4.96 -11.25 6.82
CA THR A 143 3.59 -11.62 6.42
C THR A 143 2.88 -10.40 5.83
N ALA A 144 2.98 -9.23 6.47
CA ALA A 144 2.44 -7.98 5.93
C ALA A 144 3.09 -7.60 4.59
N LEU A 145 4.40 -7.81 4.43
CA LEU A 145 5.14 -7.66 3.17
C LEU A 145 4.54 -8.55 2.07
N ALA A 146 4.27 -9.82 2.36
CA ALA A 146 3.60 -10.70 1.39
C ALA A 146 2.22 -10.13 0.97
N VAL A 147 1.38 -9.74 1.94
CA VAL A 147 0.04 -9.19 1.65
C VAL A 147 0.10 -7.90 0.81
N ILE A 148 1.01 -6.97 1.12
CA ILE A 148 1.12 -5.72 0.34
C ILE A 148 1.65 -5.96 -1.07
N LEU A 149 2.59 -6.89 -1.25
CA LEU A 149 3.10 -7.25 -2.58
C LEU A 149 2.03 -7.95 -3.42
N THR A 150 1.22 -8.82 -2.81
CA THR A 150 0.05 -9.41 -3.47
C THR A 150 -0.93 -8.31 -3.92
N ARG A 151 -1.20 -7.34 -3.06
CA ARG A 151 -2.08 -6.20 -3.37
C ARG A 151 -1.51 -5.36 -4.51
N ALA A 152 -0.21 -5.09 -4.50
CA ALA A 152 0.47 -4.35 -5.56
C ALA A 152 0.39 -5.10 -6.90
N GLY A 153 0.67 -6.41 -6.91
CA GLY A 153 0.56 -7.25 -8.10
C GLY A 153 -0.86 -7.29 -8.68
N LEU A 154 -1.89 -7.39 -7.82
CA LEU A 154 -3.29 -7.28 -8.26
C LEU A 154 -3.66 -5.86 -8.72
N GLY A 155 -3.02 -4.82 -8.20
CA GLY A 155 -3.27 -3.42 -8.57
C GLY A 155 -2.78 -3.05 -9.97
N LEU A 156 -1.83 -3.82 -10.53
CA LEU A 156 -1.28 -3.59 -11.85
C LEU A 156 -2.33 -3.73 -12.96
N ASP A 157 -2.32 -2.77 -13.90
CA ASP A 157 -3.19 -2.75 -15.07
C ASP A 157 -2.41 -3.10 -16.36
N GLY A 158 -2.65 -4.31 -16.87
CA GLY A 158 -2.05 -4.81 -18.12
C GLY A 158 -2.50 -4.08 -19.40
N ALA A 159 -3.64 -3.38 -19.38
CA ALA A 159 -4.12 -2.58 -20.50
C ALA A 159 -3.45 -1.20 -20.54
N ALA A 160 -3.39 -0.50 -19.39
CA ALA A 160 -2.60 0.74 -19.26
C ALA A 160 -1.13 0.53 -19.63
N LEU A 161 -0.58 -0.62 -19.21
CA LEU A 161 0.76 -1.08 -19.56
C LEU A 161 1.06 -1.11 -21.06
N ARG A 162 0.15 -1.69 -21.84
CA ARG A 162 0.30 -1.76 -23.31
C ARG A 162 0.11 -0.40 -23.97
N LYS A 163 -0.76 0.44 -23.41
CA LYS A 163 -1.16 1.72 -24.03
C LYS A 163 -0.13 2.84 -23.84
N LEU A 164 0.63 2.87 -22.75
CA LEU A 164 1.52 3.98 -22.37
C LEU A 164 3.01 3.60 -22.34
N LYS A 165 3.41 2.57 -23.08
CA LYS A 165 4.69 1.86 -22.92
C LYS A 165 5.95 2.73 -22.83
N ALA A 166 6.12 3.75 -23.67
CA ALA A 166 7.37 4.52 -23.71
C ALA A 166 7.48 5.55 -22.58
N VAL A 167 6.43 6.37 -22.38
CA VAL A 167 6.43 7.42 -21.35
C VAL A 167 6.33 6.80 -19.95
N CYS A 168 5.47 5.79 -19.77
CA CYS A 168 5.31 5.10 -18.49
C CYS A 168 6.62 4.45 -18.03
N VAL A 169 7.34 3.75 -18.92
CA VAL A 169 8.62 3.12 -18.57
C VAL A 169 9.69 4.17 -18.30
N ARG A 170 9.81 5.20 -19.14
CA ARG A 170 10.80 6.27 -18.92
C ARG A 170 10.61 6.99 -17.59
N VAL A 171 9.34 7.28 -17.27
CA VAL A 171 8.96 7.93 -16.02
C VAL A 171 9.14 6.96 -14.85
N ALA A 172 8.85 5.66 -14.96
CA ALA A 172 9.09 4.70 -13.87
C ALA A 172 10.58 4.42 -13.60
N VAL A 173 11.38 4.19 -14.64
CA VAL A 173 12.76 3.72 -14.49
C VAL A 173 13.74 4.87 -14.21
N GLY A 174 13.60 6.00 -14.91
CA GLY A 174 14.59 7.08 -14.85
C GLY A 174 14.74 7.69 -13.46
N PRO A 175 13.67 8.28 -12.87
CA PRO A 175 13.69 8.87 -11.54
C PRO A 175 14.06 7.86 -10.45
N CYS A 176 13.51 6.64 -10.50
CA CYS A 176 13.83 5.58 -9.53
C CYS A 176 15.33 5.25 -9.51
N THR A 177 15.93 5.00 -10.68
CA THR A 177 17.36 4.63 -10.76
C THR A 177 18.27 5.78 -10.35
N VAL A 178 17.99 7.00 -10.81
CA VAL A 178 18.81 8.16 -10.48
C VAL A 178 18.68 8.54 -9.00
N GLU A 179 17.49 8.47 -8.41
CA GLU A 179 17.32 8.68 -6.97
C GLU A 179 18.06 7.61 -6.17
N ALA A 180 17.94 6.33 -6.53
CA ALA A 180 18.64 5.24 -5.85
C ALA A 180 20.17 5.44 -5.91
N CYS A 181 20.71 5.76 -7.08
CA CYS A 181 22.14 6.05 -7.25
C CYS A 181 22.58 7.30 -6.46
N THR A 182 21.76 8.35 -6.46
CA THR A 182 22.06 9.58 -5.72
C THR A 182 22.11 9.31 -4.22
N VAL A 183 21.10 8.64 -3.67
CA VAL A 183 21.06 8.26 -2.26
C VAL A 183 22.21 7.32 -1.93
N ALA A 184 22.59 6.39 -2.80
CA ALA A 184 23.72 5.49 -2.57
C ALA A 184 25.05 6.26 -2.44
N VAL A 185 25.32 7.18 -3.37
CA VAL A 185 26.52 8.02 -3.35
C VAL A 185 26.52 8.91 -2.11
N VAL A 186 25.41 9.60 -1.85
CA VAL A 186 25.30 10.54 -0.73
C VAL A 186 25.40 9.81 0.60
N SER A 187 24.74 8.67 0.78
CA SER A 187 24.82 7.90 2.03
C SER A 187 26.20 7.27 2.27
N HIS A 188 26.93 6.89 1.22
CA HIS A 188 28.31 6.45 1.34
C HIS A 188 29.21 7.55 1.91
N PHE A 189 29.11 8.77 1.37
CA PHE A 189 29.97 9.88 1.79
C PHE A 189 29.51 10.58 3.08
N LEU A 190 28.20 10.70 3.33
CA LEU A 190 27.68 11.38 4.51
C LEU A 190 27.57 10.47 5.73
N MET A 191 27.10 9.23 5.54
CA MET A 191 26.82 8.30 6.64
C MET A 191 27.89 7.20 6.78
N SER A 192 28.93 7.20 5.94
CA SER A 192 30.00 6.19 5.92
C SER A 192 29.51 4.75 5.68
N LEU A 193 28.34 4.58 5.05
CA LEU A 193 27.80 3.26 4.72
C LEU A 193 28.61 2.61 3.58
N PRO A 194 28.87 1.29 3.60
CA PRO A 194 29.48 0.62 2.46
C PRO A 194 28.60 0.73 1.20
N TRP A 195 29.21 0.71 0.00
CA TRP A 195 28.50 0.88 -1.27
C TRP A 195 27.24 0.03 -1.41
N ILE A 196 27.30 -1.26 -1.07
CA ILE A 196 26.16 -2.18 -1.17
C ILE A 196 25.00 -1.75 -0.26
N TRP A 197 25.32 -1.32 0.97
CA TRP A 197 24.35 -0.83 1.94
C TRP A 197 23.79 0.54 1.54
N GLY A 198 24.60 1.40 0.91
CA GLY A 198 24.15 2.65 0.31
C GLY A 198 23.18 2.43 -0.86
N PHE A 199 23.45 1.46 -1.74
CA PHE A 199 22.51 1.08 -2.80
C PHE A 199 21.23 0.45 -2.25
N LEU A 200 21.36 -0.36 -1.21
CA LEU A 200 20.21 -0.93 -0.50
C LEU A 200 19.33 0.20 0.06
N LEU A 201 19.90 1.19 0.77
CA LEU A 201 19.18 2.38 1.21
C LEU A 201 18.56 3.14 0.03
N GLY A 202 19.32 3.31 -1.05
CA GLY A 202 18.88 4.00 -2.26
C GLY A 202 17.63 3.38 -2.87
N PHE A 203 17.59 2.05 -3.02
CA PHE A 203 16.42 1.35 -3.55
C PHE A 203 15.24 1.31 -2.57
N VAL A 204 15.48 1.26 -1.25
CA VAL A 204 14.39 1.43 -0.26
C VAL A 204 13.76 2.81 -0.40
N LEU A 205 14.59 3.85 -0.50
CA LEU A 205 14.10 5.21 -0.61
C LEU A 205 13.48 5.46 -1.98
N SER A 206 14.03 4.99 -3.09
CA SER A 206 13.52 5.36 -4.43
C SER A 206 12.08 4.95 -4.74
N ALA A 207 11.52 3.99 -4.00
CA ALA A 207 10.15 3.52 -4.20
C ALA A 207 9.09 4.59 -3.86
N VAL A 208 8.11 4.77 -4.73
CA VAL A 208 6.92 5.59 -4.44
C VAL A 208 5.93 4.81 -3.56
N SER A 209 5.04 5.49 -2.83
CA SER A 209 3.98 4.79 -2.09
C SER A 209 2.62 4.82 -2.79
N PRO A 210 2.12 3.66 -3.26
CA PRO A 210 0.77 3.56 -3.81
C PRO A 210 -0.33 3.92 -2.80
N ALA A 211 -0.12 3.67 -1.51
CA ALA A 211 -1.14 3.92 -0.49
C ALA A 211 -1.46 5.41 -0.30
N VAL A 212 -0.53 6.31 -0.64
CA VAL A 212 -0.76 7.76 -0.62
C VAL A 212 -1.15 8.25 -2.01
N VAL A 213 -0.46 7.77 -3.05
CA VAL A 213 -0.67 8.24 -4.43
C VAL A 213 -2.00 7.75 -5.01
N VAL A 214 -2.31 6.45 -4.92
CA VAL A 214 -3.47 5.84 -5.61
C VAL A 214 -4.80 6.43 -5.14
N PRO A 215 -5.12 6.51 -3.83
CA PRO A 215 -6.39 7.11 -3.39
C PRO A 215 -6.54 8.56 -3.86
N SER A 216 -5.46 9.33 -3.82
CA SER A 216 -5.43 10.73 -4.26
C SER A 216 -5.63 10.85 -5.77
N MET A 217 -5.02 9.96 -6.57
CA MET A 217 -5.21 9.92 -8.03
C MET A 217 -6.62 9.49 -8.42
N LEU A 218 -7.22 8.53 -7.71
CA LEU A 218 -8.60 8.11 -7.93
C LEU A 218 -9.60 9.22 -7.58
N LEU A 219 -9.33 10.00 -6.52
CA LEU A 219 -10.14 11.18 -6.20
C LEU A 219 -10.08 12.22 -7.32
N LEU A 220 -8.88 12.58 -7.78
CA LEU A 220 -8.70 13.51 -8.90
C LEU A 220 -9.38 13.01 -10.18
N GLN A 221 -9.33 11.70 -10.44
CA GLN A 221 -10.01 11.09 -11.58
C GLN A 221 -11.54 11.18 -11.45
N LYS A 222 -12.10 10.96 -10.26
CA LYS A 222 -13.54 11.14 -9.99
C LYS A 222 -13.98 12.60 -10.17
N GLU A 223 -13.14 13.54 -9.77
CA GLU A 223 -13.37 14.99 -9.91
C GLU A 223 -13.07 15.51 -11.33
N GLY A 224 -12.56 14.66 -12.22
CA GLY A 224 -12.31 15.00 -13.62
C GLY A 224 -11.02 15.78 -13.88
N PHE A 225 -10.08 15.83 -12.93
CA PHE A 225 -8.78 16.49 -13.08
C PHE A 225 -7.75 15.60 -13.79
N GLY A 226 -7.13 16.11 -14.87
CA GLY A 226 -6.04 15.43 -15.58
C GLY A 226 -6.42 14.14 -16.32
N VAL A 227 -7.73 13.85 -16.42
CA VAL A 227 -8.28 12.62 -17.02
C VAL A 227 -8.08 12.59 -18.54
N GLU A 228 -8.20 13.73 -19.22
CA GLU A 228 -8.06 13.80 -20.69
C GLU A 228 -6.66 13.38 -21.16
N LYS A 229 -5.63 13.81 -20.43
CA LYS A 229 -4.24 13.43 -20.72
C LYS A 229 -3.80 12.16 -20.00
N GLY A 230 -4.71 11.52 -19.25
CA GLY A 230 -4.43 10.28 -18.52
C GLY A 230 -3.36 10.41 -17.44
N ILE A 231 -3.18 11.58 -16.82
CA ILE A 231 -2.14 11.82 -15.81
C ILE A 231 -2.33 10.93 -14.57
N PRO A 232 -3.52 10.84 -13.97
CA PRO A 232 -3.74 9.91 -12.86
C PRO A 232 -3.43 8.46 -13.22
N THR A 233 -3.85 8.01 -14.42
CA THR A 233 -3.58 6.66 -14.92
C THR A 233 -2.09 6.42 -15.14
N LEU A 234 -1.37 7.39 -15.71
CA LEU A 234 0.08 7.33 -15.88
C LEU A 234 0.79 7.20 -14.54
N LEU A 235 0.45 8.04 -13.56
CA LEU A 235 1.09 8.04 -12.24
C LEU A 235 0.82 6.73 -11.46
N MET A 236 -0.40 6.18 -11.54
CA MET A 236 -0.73 4.90 -10.93
C MET A 236 0.02 3.73 -11.60
N ALA A 237 0.07 3.72 -12.94
CA ALA A 237 0.76 2.67 -13.69
C ALA A 237 2.28 2.75 -13.51
N ALA A 238 2.88 3.92 -13.72
CA ALA A 238 4.32 4.12 -13.60
C ALA A 238 4.81 3.93 -12.16
N GLY A 239 4.01 4.32 -11.14
CA GLY A 239 4.35 4.09 -9.74
C GLY A 239 4.45 2.60 -9.41
N SER A 240 3.60 1.77 -10.02
CA SER A 240 3.69 0.33 -9.81
C SER A 240 4.94 -0.29 -10.46
N PHE A 241 5.43 0.27 -11.57
CA PHE A 241 6.72 -0.13 -12.18
C PHE A 241 7.92 0.34 -11.37
N ASP A 242 7.85 1.56 -10.85
CA ASP A 242 8.83 2.13 -9.93
C ASP A 242 8.98 1.22 -8.70
N ASP A 243 7.86 0.78 -8.10
CA ASP A 243 7.87 -0.17 -6.99
C ASP A 243 8.52 -1.52 -7.34
N ILE A 244 8.18 -2.10 -8.51
CA ILE A 244 8.78 -3.36 -8.97
C ILE A 244 10.30 -3.19 -9.09
N LEU A 245 10.75 -2.11 -9.72
CA LEU A 245 12.17 -1.85 -9.93
C LEU A 245 12.89 -1.63 -8.60
N ALA A 246 12.31 -0.83 -7.71
CA ALA A 246 12.86 -0.52 -6.40
C ALA A 246 12.95 -1.76 -5.51
N ILE A 247 11.89 -2.56 -5.43
CA ILE A 247 11.88 -3.82 -4.67
C ILE A 247 12.89 -4.81 -5.25
N THR A 248 12.94 -4.95 -6.58
CA THR A 248 13.90 -5.84 -7.24
C THR A 248 15.35 -5.40 -6.95
N GLY A 249 15.66 -4.12 -7.13
CA GLY A 249 16.97 -3.55 -6.82
C GLY A 249 17.35 -3.70 -5.34
N PHE A 250 16.40 -3.49 -4.44
CA PHE A 250 16.58 -3.73 -3.02
C PHE A 250 16.92 -5.19 -2.72
N THR A 251 16.13 -6.13 -3.23
CA THR A 251 16.35 -7.57 -3.00
C THR A 251 17.68 -8.06 -3.58
N ALA A 252 18.08 -7.52 -4.74
CA ALA A 252 19.39 -7.72 -5.35
C ALA A 252 20.53 -7.25 -4.44
N CYS A 253 20.46 -6.03 -3.92
CA CYS A 253 21.45 -5.49 -2.99
C CYS A 253 21.48 -6.23 -1.66
N LEU A 254 20.33 -6.66 -1.14
CA LEU A 254 20.21 -7.46 0.06
C LEU A 254 20.89 -8.83 -0.11
N GLY A 255 20.64 -9.51 -1.23
CA GLY A 255 21.30 -10.76 -1.57
C GLY A 255 22.82 -10.61 -1.65
N MET A 256 23.33 -9.50 -2.20
CA MET A 256 24.76 -9.20 -2.25
C MET A 256 25.37 -8.88 -0.88
N ALA A 257 24.66 -8.14 -0.03
CA ALA A 257 25.14 -7.73 1.29
C ALA A 257 25.39 -8.93 2.22
N PHE A 258 24.59 -9.99 2.07
CA PHE A 258 24.65 -11.19 2.90
C PHE A 258 25.20 -12.43 2.16
N ALA A 259 25.73 -12.26 0.94
CA ALA A 259 26.33 -13.37 0.21
C ALA A 259 27.76 -13.64 0.70
N THR A 260 28.00 -14.89 1.10
CA THR A 260 29.32 -15.40 1.46
C THR A 260 30.03 -15.90 0.19
N GLY A 261 31.02 -15.17 -0.30
CA GLY A 261 31.78 -15.57 -1.50
C GLY A 261 32.55 -14.43 -2.16
N ALA A 262 33.26 -14.74 -3.25
CA ALA A 262 33.93 -13.74 -4.08
C ALA A 262 32.90 -12.79 -4.73
N THR A 263 33.26 -11.52 -4.91
CA THR A 263 32.37 -10.46 -5.43
C THR A 263 31.64 -10.84 -6.72
N TRP A 264 32.31 -11.57 -7.63
CA TRP A 264 31.70 -12.06 -8.87
C TRP A 264 30.59 -13.09 -8.64
N TYR A 265 30.78 -14.00 -7.68
CA TYR A 265 29.76 -14.98 -7.29
C TYR A 265 28.52 -14.29 -6.69
N ASN A 266 28.71 -13.20 -5.96
CA ASN A 266 27.63 -12.43 -5.36
C ASN A 266 26.79 -11.69 -6.43
N VAL A 267 27.42 -11.18 -7.48
CA VAL A 267 26.72 -10.59 -8.64
C VAL A 267 25.93 -11.66 -9.40
N LEU A 268 26.51 -12.85 -9.62
CA LEU A 268 25.79 -13.97 -10.23
C LEU A 268 24.61 -14.43 -9.38
N LYS A 269 24.77 -14.54 -8.05
CA LYS A 269 23.70 -14.88 -7.12
C LYS A 269 22.55 -13.88 -7.19
N CYS A 270 22.85 -12.59 -7.28
CA CYS A 270 21.85 -11.54 -7.47
C CYS A 270 21.00 -11.74 -8.74
N ILE A 271 21.66 -11.96 -9.89
CA ILE A 271 20.95 -12.21 -11.16
C ILE A 271 20.10 -13.48 -11.03
N LEU A 272 20.64 -14.51 -10.39
CA LEU A 272 19.93 -15.76 -10.14
C LEU A 272 18.71 -15.58 -9.23
N GLU A 273 18.77 -14.76 -8.17
CA GLU A 273 17.63 -14.45 -7.30
C GLU A 273 16.48 -13.78 -8.06
N VAL A 274 16.80 -12.82 -8.91
CA VAL A 274 15.82 -12.12 -9.75
C VAL A 274 15.18 -13.09 -10.75
N ILE A 275 16.00 -13.89 -11.45
CA ILE A 275 15.51 -14.88 -12.41
C ILE A 275 14.66 -15.95 -11.71
N ALA A 276 15.12 -16.46 -10.57
CA ALA A 276 14.40 -17.46 -9.78
C ALA A 276 13.06 -16.92 -9.27
N GLY A 277 13.02 -15.68 -8.76
CA GLY A 277 11.79 -15.01 -8.35
C GLY A 277 10.80 -14.85 -9.51
N LEU A 278 11.28 -14.44 -10.68
CA LEU A 278 10.46 -14.28 -11.88
C LEU A 278 9.90 -15.62 -12.39
N ILE A 279 10.75 -16.66 -12.50
CA ILE A 279 10.35 -18.00 -12.97
C ILE A 279 9.37 -18.63 -11.97
N ALA A 280 9.70 -18.63 -10.67
CA ALA A 280 8.82 -19.20 -9.65
C ALA A 280 7.48 -18.46 -9.59
N GLY A 281 7.50 -17.12 -9.63
CA GLY A 281 6.30 -16.31 -9.69
C GLY A 281 5.46 -16.59 -10.94
N ALA A 282 6.11 -16.82 -12.09
CA ALA A 282 5.43 -17.14 -13.33
C ALA A 282 4.76 -18.52 -13.30
N ILE A 283 5.47 -19.54 -12.82
CA ILE A 283 4.94 -20.90 -12.65
C ILE A 283 3.73 -20.87 -11.71
N MET A 284 3.86 -20.23 -10.55
CA MET A 284 2.78 -20.17 -9.56
C MET A 284 1.61 -19.29 -10.02
N GLY A 285 1.88 -18.21 -10.75
CA GLY A 285 0.84 -17.37 -11.36
C GLY A 285 0.07 -18.12 -12.44
N PHE A 286 0.75 -18.95 -13.24
CA PHE A 286 0.11 -19.84 -14.21
C PHE A 286 -0.69 -20.95 -13.51
N PHE A 287 -0.18 -21.51 -12.40
CA PHE A 287 -0.93 -22.46 -11.58
C PHE A 287 -2.25 -21.85 -11.06
N LEU A 288 -2.20 -20.65 -10.49
CA LEU A 288 -3.37 -19.91 -10.00
C LEU A 288 -4.35 -19.48 -11.09
N ARG A 289 -3.89 -19.42 -12.35
CA ARG A 289 -4.78 -19.19 -13.48
C ARG A 289 -5.73 -20.37 -13.71
N PHE A 290 -5.29 -21.61 -13.49
CA PHE A 290 -6.13 -22.80 -13.66
C PHE A 290 -6.83 -23.23 -12.36
N PHE A 291 -6.20 -23.01 -11.21
CA PHE A 291 -6.73 -23.45 -9.92
C PHE A 291 -7.10 -22.25 -9.03
N PRO A 292 -8.31 -22.23 -8.45
CA PRO A 292 -9.42 -23.19 -8.58
C PRO A 292 -10.16 -23.07 -9.92
N SER A 293 -10.66 -24.21 -10.43
CA SER A 293 -11.51 -24.26 -11.64
C SER A 293 -12.80 -23.46 -11.44
N GLU A 294 -13.34 -22.91 -12.53
CA GLU A 294 -14.58 -22.12 -12.53
C GLU A 294 -15.79 -22.90 -12.01
N ASP A 295 -15.72 -24.22 -12.05
CA ASP A 295 -16.78 -25.14 -11.58
C ASP A 295 -16.88 -25.21 -10.04
N GLN A 296 -15.94 -24.61 -9.31
CA GLN A 296 -15.89 -24.70 -7.85
C GLN A 296 -16.67 -23.56 -7.18
N GLY A 297 -17.55 -23.91 -6.24
CA GLY A 297 -18.23 -22.95 -5.37
C GLY A 297 -17.26 -22.11 -4.52
N GLN A 298 -17.68 -20.88 -4.18
CA GLN A 298 -16.90 -19.89 -3.42
C GLN A 298 -15.52 -19.58 -4.04
N LEU A 299 -15.49 -19.46 -5.37
CA LEU A 299 -14.31 -19.22 -6.20
C LEU A 299 -13.40 -18.08 -5.69
N VAL A 300 -13.99 -16.97 -5.27
CA VAL A 300 -13.27 -15.79 -4.76
C VAL A 300 -12.48 -16.12 -3.49
N MET A 301 -13.06 -16.83 -2.52
CA MET A 301 -12.36 -17.15 -1.28
C MET A 301 -11.24 -18.15 -1.51
N ARG A 302 -11.46 -19.15 -2.37
CA ARG A 302 -10.43 -20.14 -2.73
C ARG A 302 -9.25 -19.50 -3.47
N ARG A 303 -9.52 -18.63 -4.46
CA ARG A 303 -8.50 -17.83 -5.16
C ARG A 303 -7.73 -16.95 -4.19
N SER A 304 -8.43 -16.26 -3.30
CA SER A 304 -7.81 -15.38 -2.30
C SER A 304 -6.94 -16.15 -1.30
N PHE A 305 -7.43 -17.30 -0.82
CA PHE A 305 -6.71 -18.17 0.10
C PHE A 305 -5.43 -18.72 -0.54
N LEU A 306 -5.53 -19.29 -1.74
CA LEU A 306 -4.35 -19.82 -2.45
C LEU A 306 -3.36 -18.69 -2.77
N LEU A 307 -3.84 -17.55 -3.26
CA LEU A 307 -2.98 -16.43 -3.58
C LEU A 307 -2.22 -15.92 -2.34
N LEU A 308 -2.92 -15.66 -1.23
CA LEU A 308 -2.29 -15.18 0.00
C LEU A 308 -1.39 -16.24 0.64
N GLY A 309 -1.85 -17.49 0.72
CA GLY A 309 -1.07 -18.60 1.26
C GLY A 309 0.22 -18.85 0.49
N LEU A 310 0.15 -18.87 -0.85
CA LEU A 310 1.32 -19.03 -1.70
C LEU A 310 2.26 -17.82 -1.66
N SER A 311 1.73 -16.60 -1.46
CA SER A 311 2.53 -15.39 -1.28
C SER A 311 3.34 -15.44 0.03
N VAL A 312 2.68 -15.80 1.14
CA VAL A 312 3.37 -15.98 2.43
C VAL A 312 4.40 -17.11 2.32
N LEU A 313 4.02 -18.25 1.72
CA LEU A 313 4.92 -19.36 1.49
C LEU A 313 6.13 -18.95 0.63
N ALA A 314 5.95 -18.12 -0.39
CA ALA A 314 7.03 -17.64 -1.23
C ALA A 314 8.04 -16.79 -0.44
N VAL A 315 7.56 -15.87 0.41
CA VAL A 315 8.43 -15.00 1.23
C VAL A 315 9.22 -15.78 2.28
N PHE A 316 8.57 -16.71 2.99
CA PHE A 316 9.26 -17.51 4.01
C PHE A 316 10.10 -18.64 3.38
N GLY A 317 9.58 -19.29 2.35
CA GLY A 317 10.26 -20.38 1.64
C GLY A 317 11.53 -19.92 0.92
N SER A 318 11.55 -18.71 0.35
CA SER A 318 12.76 -18.19 -0.30
C SER A 318 13.90 -17.92 0.69
N ARG A 319 13.57 -17.52 1.94
CA ARG A 319 14.55 -17.35 3.02
C ARG A 319 15.17 -18.69 3.41
N ILE A 320 14.36 -19.74 3.54
CA ILE A 320 14.85 -21.09 3.87
C ILE A 320 15.73 -21.64 2.73
N ALA A 321 15.36 -21.35 1.47
CA ALA A 321 16.13 -21.75 0.30
C ALA A 321 17.45 -20.95 0.09
N GLY A 322 17.76 -19.98 0.95
CA GLY A 322 18.98 -19.15 0.84
C GLY A 322 18.91 -18.06 -0.24
N PHE A 323 17.74 -17.87 -0.86
CA PHE A 323 17.44 -16.86 -1.89
C PHE A 323 16.45 -15.84 -1.34
N SER A 324 16.85 -15.16 -0.26
CA SER A 324 15.96 -14.25 0.49
C SER A 324 15.32 -13.16 -0.38
N GLY A 325 15.99 -12.70 -1.44
CA GLY A 325 15.46 -11.70 -2.37
C GLY A 325 14.38 -12.20 -3.33
N ALA A 326 14.34 -13.50 -3.64
CA ALA A 326 13.45 -14.05 -4.67
C ALA A 326 11.96 -14.08 -4.26
N GLY A 327 11.66 -14.19 -2.96
CA GLY A 327 10.29 -14.41 -2.46
C GLY A 327 9.35 -13.21 -2.67
N GLY A 328 9.86 -11.99 -2.51
CA GLY A 328 9.08 -10.77 -2.76
C GLY A 328 8.73 -10.62 -4.24
N LEU A 329 9.71 -10.81 -5.13
CA LEU A 329 9.49 -10.76 -6.58
C LEU A 329 8.54 -11.87 -7.05
N CYS A 330 8.70 -13.09 -6.53
CA CYS A 330 7.80 -14.21 -6.79
C CYS A 330 6.35 -13.86 -6.45
N THR A 331 6.12 -13.29 -5.26
CA THR A 331 4.79 -12.87 -4.79
C THR A 331 4.14 -11.84 -5.72
N LEU A 332 4.92 -10.83 -6.13
CA LEU A 332 4.43 -9.76 -7.00
C LEU A 332 4.06 -10.30 -8.39
N VAL A 333 4.97 -11.06 -9.00
CA VAL A 333 4.79 -11.63 -10.35
C VAL A 333 3.62 -12.62 -10.37
N MET A 334 3.52 -13.48 -9.36
CA MET A 334 2.43 -14.43 -9.18
C MET A 334 1.06 -13.72 -9.13
N ALA A 335 0.94 -12.69 -8.28
CA ALA A 335 -0.30 -11.94 -8.12
C ALA A 335 -0.69 -11.17 -9.39
N PHE A 336 0.30 -10.62 -10.11
CA PHE A 336 0.06 -9.95 -11.38
C PHE A 336 -0.47 -10.90 -12.45
N LEU A 337 0.21 -12.03 -12.68
CA LEU A 337 -0.18 -13.02 -13.69
C LEU A 337 -1.55 -13.64 -13.39
N ALA A 338 -1.80 -13.97 -12.12
CA ALA A 338 -3.10 -14.45 -11.68
C ALA A 338 -4.19 -13.39 -11.93
N GLY A 339 -3.93 -12.14 -11.55
CA GLY A 339 -4.84 -11.01 -11.75
C GLY A 339 -5.18 -10.71 -13.21
N LEU A 340 -4.25 -10.90 -14.15
CA LEU A 340 -4.50 -10.76 -15.58
C LEU A 340 -5.49 -11.80 -16.12
N SER A 341 -5.48 -13.01 -15.55
CA SER A 341 -6.36 -14.09 -15.99
C SER A 341 -7.78 -13.96 -15.44
N TRP A 342 -7.94 -13.34 -14.27
CA TRP A 342 -9.18 -13.42 -13.48
C TRP A 342 -10.29 -12.42 -13.82
N ARG A 343 -10.20 -11.65 -14.93
CA ARG A 343 -11.27 -10.73 -15.43
C ARG A 343 -12.12 -10.10 -14.30
N GLU A 344 -13.41 -10.45 -14.20
CA GLU A 344 -14.36 -9.91 -13.22
C GLU A 344 -14.09 -10.37 -11.78
N SER A 345 -13.49 -11.55 -11.59
CA SER A 345 -13.11 -12.07 -10.27
C SER A 345 -11.90 -11.34 -9.65
N LYS A 346 -11.17 -10.54 -10.42
CA LYS A 346 -10.02 -9.76 -9.93
C LYS A 346 -10.44 -8.80 -8.81
N VAL A 347 -11.53 -8.05 -9.01
CA VAL A 347 -12.02 -7.04 -8.08
C VAL A 347 -12.41 -7.63 -6.71
N PRO A 348 -13.24 -8.70 -6.63
CA PRO A 348 -13.60 -9.29 -5.35
C PRO A 348 -12.40 -9.97 -4.65
N VAL A 349 -11.46 -10.59 -5.39
CA VAL A 349 -10.22 -11.13 -4.79
C VAL A 349 -9.36 -10.00 -4.22
N ALA A 350 -9.19 -8.90 -4.95
CA ALA A 350 -8.46 -7.72 -4.46
C ALA A 350 -9.13 -7.11 -3.22
N ALA A 351 -10.47 -7.16 -3.12
CA ALA A 351 -11.18 -6.72 -1.93
C ALA A 351 -10.90 -7.61 -0.71
N VAL A 352 -10.82 -8.94 -0.88
CA VAL A 352 -10.41 -9.86 0.20
C VAL A 352 -8.98 -9.57 0.65
N VAL A 353 -8.03 -9.44 -0.29
CA VAL A 353 -6.65 -9.05 0.02
C VAL A 353 -6.61 -7.70 0.75
N GLY A 354 -7.46 -6.75 0.37
CA GLY A 354 -7.65 -5.48 1.06
C GLY A 354 -8.06 -5.64 2.53
N ARG A 355 -9.00 -6.53 2.83
CA ARG A 355 -9.40 -6.82 4.23
C ARG A 355 -8.27 -7.42 5.06
N PHE A 356 -7.45 -8.31 4.48
CA PHE A 356 -6.26 -8.81 5.15
C PHE A 356 -5.25 -7.69 5.40
N TRP A 357 -5.07 -6.81 4.42
CA TRP A 357 -4.22 -5.65 4.58
C TRP A 357 -4.69 -4.70 5.69
N ASP A 358 -5.99 -4.48 5.86
CA ASP A 358 -6.53 -3.65 6.95
C ASP A 358 -6.14 -4.18 8.35
N VAL A 359 -5.88 -5.49 8.48
CA VAL A 359 -5.38 -6.13 9.71
C VAL A 359 -3.86 -6.02 9.81
N PHE A 360 -3.13 -6.28 8.72
CA PHE A 360 -1.66 -6.28 8.73
C PHE A 360 -1.04 -4.88 8.64
N GLN A 361 -1.77 -3.87 8.19
CA GLN A 361 -1.28 -2.49 8.07
C GLN A 361 -0.95 -1.88 9.44
N PRO A 362 -1.83 -1.90 10.47
CA PRO A 362 -1.48 -1.42 11.80
C PRO A 362 -0.33 -2.21 12.43
N LEU A 363 -0.28 -3.53 12.22
CA LEU A 363 0.82 -4.37 12.70
C LEU A 363 2.14 -3.96 12.06
N LEU A 364 2.19 -3.81 10.73
CA LEU A 364 3.41 -3.43 10.03
C LEU A 364 3.95 -2.09 10.53
N PHE A 365 3.15 -1.03 10.47
CA PHE A 365 3.60 0.31 10.83
C PHE A 365 3.86 0.45 12.33
N GLY A 366 3.05 -0.18 13.18
CA GLY A 366 3.28 -0.21 14.62
C GLY A 366 4.57 -0.92 14.98
N LEU A 367 4.83 -2.12 14.42
CA LEU A 367 6.04 -2.88 14.70
C LEU A 367 7.31 -2.18 14.22
N ILE A 368 7.24 -1.47 13.09
CA ILE A 368 8.37 -0.66 12.60
C ILE A 368 8.62 0.53 13.51
N GLY A 369 7.56 1.20 13.97
CA GLY A 369 7.69 2.28 14.95
C GLY A 369 8.32 1.79 16.25
N ALA A 370 7.93 0.60 16.70
CA ALA A 370 8.45 0.00 17.93
C ALA A 370 9.92 -0.46 17.84
N GLU A 371 10.49 -0.57 16.64
CA GLU A 371 11.94 -0.85 16.45
C GLU A 371 12.80 0.41 16.62
N ILE A 372 12.21 1.61 16.64
CA ILE A 372 12.95 2.86 16.74
C ILE A 372 13.11 3.27 18.22
N THR A 373 14.34 3.20 18.70
CA THR A 373 14.72 3.68 20.04
C THR A 373 15.34 5.07 19.95
N ILE A 374 14.62 6.11 20.39
CA ILE A 374 15.03 7.51 20.30
C ILE A 374 16.29 7.79 21.12
N SER A 375 16.47 7.11 22.26
CA SER A 375 17.65 7.30 23.12
C SER A 375 18.96 6.81 22.48
N THR A 376 18.91 5.91 21.49
CA THR A 376 20.08 5.43 20.75
C THR A 376 20.27 6.14 19.42
N LEU A 377 19.35 7.02 19.03
CA LEU A 377 19.46 7.81 17.80
C LEU A 377 20.41 8.98 18.04
N ASP A 378 21.60 8.89 17.46
CA ASP A 378 22.48 10.06 17.36
C ASP A 378 21.83 11.11 16.43
N LEU A 379 21.71 12.33 16.94
CA LEU A 379 21.10 13.45 16.22
C LEU A 379 21.85 13.73 14.90
N ASN A 380 23.16 13.46 14.87
CA ASN A 380 23.98 13.58 13.67
C ASN A 380 23.56 12.59 12.59
N THR A 381 23.37 11.31 12.92
CA THR A 381 22.94 10.29 11.96
C THR A 381 21.56 10.61 11.40
N VAL A 382 20.64 11.09 12.24
CA VAL A 382 19.31 11.55 11.82
C VAL A 382 19.41 12.72 10.85
N ALA A 383 20.24 13.71 11.14
CA ALA A 383 20.45 14.88 10.28
C ALA A 383 21.10 14.50 8.94
N LEU A 384 22.12 13.66 8.96
CA LEU A 384 22.80 13.16 7.75
C LEU A 384 21.86 12.31 6.88
N GLY A 385 21.05 11.46 7.51
CA GLY A 385 20.00 10.70 6.83
C GLY A 385 18.93 11.58 6.19
N LEU A 386 18.48 12.62 6.89
CA LEU A 386 17.52 13.59 6.34
C LEU A 386 18.14 14.40 5.18
N ALA A 387 19.43 14.74 5.26
CA ALA A 387 20.15 15.39 4.17
C ALA A 387 20.26 14.47 2.93
N ALA A 388 20.56 13.17 3.13
CA ALA A 388 20.58 12.18 2.06
C ALA A 388 19.21 12.01 1.39
N LEU A 389 18.15 11.89 2.19
CA LEU A 389 16.77 11.84 1.70
C LEU A 389 16.39 13.10 0.91
N SER A 390 16.70 14.28 1.45
CA SER A 390 16.35 15.56 0.82
C SER A 390 17.06 15.74 -0.53
N THR A 391 18.34 15.37 -0.60
CA THR A 391 19.11 15.42 -1.84
C THR A 391 18.54 14.46 -2.89
N GLY A 392 18.21 13.22 -2.49
CA GLY A 392 17.57 12.25 -3.36
C GLY A 392 16.23 12.74 -3.91
N LEU A 393 15.38 13.32 -3.06
CA LEU A 393 14.08 13.89 -3.43
C LEU A 393 14.21 15.03 -4.44
N VAL A 394 15.15 15.95 -4.23
CA VAL A 394 15.38 17.07 -5.17
C VAL A 394 15.78 16.54 -6.54
N VAL A 395 16.74 15.61 -6.59
CA VAL A 395 17.17 14.99 -7.84
C VAL A 395 16.01 14.23 -8.50
N ARG A 396 15.21 13.49 -7.72
CA ARG A 396 14.01 12.79 -8.23
C ARG A 396 13.04 13.75 -8.91
N VAL A 397 12.74 14.89 -8.30
CA VAL A 397 11.82 15.90 -8.86
C VAL A 397 12.36 16.45 -10.18
N LEU A 398 13.65 16.82 -10.22
CA LEU A 398 14.30 17.35 -11.42
C LEU A 398 14.32 16.32 -12.57
N PHE A 399 14.66 15.07 -12.25
CA PHE A 399 14.73 14.02 -13.25
C PHE A 399 13.34 13.61 -13.74
N THR A 400 12.34 13.53 -12.85
CA THR A 400 10.94 13.26 -13.22
C THR A 400 10.44 14.34 -14.18
N PHE A 401 10.67 15.61 -13.88
CA PHE A 401 10.33 16.73 -14.77
C PHE A 401 10.97 16.58 -16.15
N THR A 402 12.24 16.19 -16.21
CA THR A 402 12.99 15.98 -17.46
C THR A 402 12.42 14.80 -18.26
N MET A 403 12.09 13.69 -17.59
CA MET A 403 11.51 12.50 -18.21
C MET A 403 10.11 12.71 -18.80
N VAL A 404 9.40 13.78 -18.42
CA VAL A 404 8.09 14.14 -18.99
C VAL A 404 8.13 15.25 -20.04
N LEU A 405 9.30 15.81 -20.37
CA LEU A 405 9.40 16.98 -21.27
C LEU A 405 8.79 16.75 -22.66
N PHE A 406 8.97 15.56 -23.23
CA PHE A 406 8.51 15.19 -24.58
C PHE A 406 7.16 14.47 -24.62
N ALA A 407 6.40 14.45 -23.53
CA ALA A 407 5.16 13.67 -23.43
C ALA A 407 3.88 14.48 -23.73
N GLY A 408 3.98 15.71 -24.26
CA GLY A 408 2.82 16.53 -24.61
C GLY A 408 2.09 17.19 -23.42
N PHE A 409 2.67 17.15 -22.22
CA PHE A 409 2.14 17.82 -21.03
C PHE A 409 2.49 19.32 -21.03
N THR A 410 1.62 20.13 -20.42
CA THR A 410 1.88 21.54 -20.13
C THR A 410 2.88 21.68 -18.98
N PHE A 411 3.52 22.83 -18.84
CA PHE A 411 4.48 23.08 -17.76
C PHE A 411 3.87 22.80 -16.36
N LYS A 412 2.62 23.23 -16.13
CA LYS A 412 1.89 23.00 -14.87
C LYS A 412 1.71 21.50 -14.58
N GLU A 413 1.31 20.73 -15.59
CA GLU A 413 1.12 19.27 -15.47
C GLU A 413 2.45 18.55 -15.23
N LYS A 414 3.56 19.00 -15.84
CA LYS A 414 4.90 18.42 -15.60
C LYS A 414 5.34 18.61 -14.15
N VAL A 415 5.12 19.80 -13.59
CA VAL A 415 5.38 20.08 -12.16
C VAL A 415 4.50 19.20 -11.27
N PHE A 416 3.21 19.06 -11.60
CA PHE A 416 2.31 18.19 -10.84
C PHE A 416 2.78 16.74 -10.83
N ILE A 417 3.16 16.18 -11.99
CA ILE A 417 3.66 14.80 -12.09
C ILE A 417 4.90 14.60 -11.22
N ALA A 418 5.83 15.56 -11.23
CA ALA A 418 7.05 15.49 -10.41
C ALA A 418 6.75 15.54 -8.90
N LEU A 419 5.84 16.43 -8.47
CA LEU A 419 5.48 16.56 -7.05
C LEU A 419 4.58 15.43 -6.53
N ALA A 420 3.74 14.85 -7.39
CA ALA A 420 2.87 13.74 -7.03
C ALA A 420 3.64 12.45 -6.67
N TRP A 421 4.93 12.40 -6.98
CA TRP A 421 5.83 11.27 -6.76
C TRP A 421 6.84 11.46 -5.64
N LEU A 422 6.60 12.44 -4.78
CA LEU A 422 7.32 12.61 -3.52
C LEU A 422 6.96 11.58 -2.41
N PRO A 423 5.70 11.12 -2.25
CA PRO A 423 5.33 10.34 -1.06
C PRO A 423 6.04 8.98 -0.98
N LYS A 424 6.69 8.73 0.17
CA LYS A 424 7.30 7.44 0.58
C LYS A 424 6.60 6.94 1.85
N ALA A 425 6.17 5.68 1.89
CA ALA A 425 5.46 5.11 3.03
C ALA A 425 5.48 3.57 3.05
N THR A 426 4.68 2.93 2.20
CA THR A 426 4.36 1.51 2.33
C THR A 426 5.46 0.56 1.92
N VAL A 427 6.19 0.85 0.84
CA VAL A 427 7.30 0.00 0.40
C VAL A 427 8.42 0.10 1.43
N GLN A 428 8.76 1.32 1.82
CA GLN A 428 9.70 1.65 2.90
C GLN A 428 9.39 0.87 4.17
N ALA A 429 8.13 0.90 4.62
CA ALA A 429 7.71 0.14 5.78
C ALA A 429 7.91 -1.37 5.59
N ALA A 430 7.53 -1.91 4.43
CA ALA A 430 7.54 -3.34 4.19
C ALA A 430 8.96 -3.95 4.07
N ILE A 431 9.90 -3.24 3.43
CA ILE A 431 11.26 -3.76 3.19
C ILE A 431 12.35 -3.12 4.06
N GLY A 432 12.10 -1.97 4.69
CA GLY A 432 13.11 -1.21 5.42
C GLY A 432 13.76 -1.93 6.60
N SER A 433 13.02 -2.79 7.31
CA SER A 433 13.57 -3.58 8.42
C SER A 433 14.27 -4.86 7.98
N THR A 434 14.10 -5.28 6.72
CA THR A 434 14.47 -6.66 6.34
C THR A 434 15.98 -6.89 6.35
N ALA A 435 16.78 -5.85 6.05
CA ALA A 435 18.23 -5.91 6.16
C ALA A 435 18.70 -6.02 7.63
N LEU A 436 18.06 -5.27 8.54
CA LEU A 436 18.31 -5.37 9.97
C LEU A 436 17.96 -6.76 10.51
N ASP A 437 16.83 -7.32 10.09
CA ASP A 437 16.39 -8.65 10.50
C ASP A 437 17.37 -9.74 10.08
N MET A 438 17.97 -9.61 8.89
CA MET A 438 18.99 -10.53 8.41
C MET A 438 20.32 -10.36 9.15
N ALA A 439 20.72 -9.12 9.46
CA ALA A 439 21.92 -8.85 10.24
C ALA A 439 21.84 -9.46 11.65
N ARG A 440 20.71 -9.27 12.34
CA ARG A 440 20.43 -9.88 13.66
C ARG A 440 20.45 -11.40 13.62
N ALA A 441 19.91 -12.00 12.55
CA ALA A 441 19.94 -13.45 12.39
C ALA A 441 21.36 -14.02 12.20
N GLN A 442 22.30 -13.22 11.68
CA GLN A 442 23.71 -13.60 11.58
C GLN A 442 24.53 -13.27 12.84
N GLY A 443 24.04 -12.36 13.69
CA GLY A 443 24.70 -11.96 14.93
C GLY A 443 25.91 -11.04 14.73
N ASP A 444 25.97 -10.30 13.63
CA ASP A 444 27.04 -9.34 13.34
C ASP A 444 26.62 -7.92 13.75
N ALA A 445 27.21 -7.43 14.85
CA ALA A 445 26.93 -6.11 15.41
C ALA A 445 27.21 -4.94 14.44
N VAL A 446 28.15 -5.11 13.50
CA VAL A 446 28.46 -4.06 12.51
C VAL A 446 27.34 -3.97 11.47
N LEU A 447 26.87 -5.11 10.98
CA LEU A 447 25.76 -5.16 10.03
C LEU A 447 24.45 -4.73 10.67
N GLU A 448 24.25 -5.03 11.95
CA GLU A 448 23.09 -4.55 12.71
C GLU A 448 23.07 -3.02 12.77
N LYS A 449 24.21 -2.37 12.99
CA LYS A 449 24.31 -0.91 12.98
C LYS A 449 23.90 -0.33 11.62
N PHE A 450 24.41 -0.88 10.51
CA PHE A 450 24.01 -0.44 9.18
C PHE A 450 22.51 -0.65 8.91
N GLY A 451 21.97 -1.79 9.34
CA GLY A 451 20.54 -2.08 9.27
C GLY A 451 19.69 -1.09 10.07
N MET A 452 20.14 -0.70 11.27
CA MET A 452 19.49 0.31 12.11
C MET A 452 19.53 1.71 11.45
N ASP A 453 20.65 2.09 10.85
CA ASP A 453 20.79 3.36 10.13
C ASP A 453 19.78 3.42 8.96
N ILE A 454 19.69 2.35 8.18
CA ILE A 454 18.72 2.25 7.07
C ILE A 454 17.29 2.31 7.57
N LEU A 455 16.95 1.54 8.61
CA LEU A 455 15.61 1.55 9.19
C LEU A 455 15.25 2.95 9.69
N THR A 456 16.19 3.64 10.33
CA THR A 456 16.02 5.02 10.83
C THR A 456 15.73 5.98 9.68
N VAL A 457 16.56 6.00 8.64
CA VAL A 457 16.33 6.88 7.47
C VAL A 457 15.03 6.54 6.76
N THR A 458 14.68 5.25 6.72
CA THR A 458 13.41 4.79 6.17
C THR A 458 12.23 5.35 6.95
N VAL A 459 12.25 5.26 8.28
CA VAL A 459 11.20 5.83 9.13
C VAL A 459 11.12 7.35 8.98
N LEU A 460 12.25 8.05 8.94
CA LEU A 460 12.29 9.50 8.68
C LEU A 460 11.68 9.84 7.32
N ALA A 461 11.92 9.04 6.29
CA ALA A 461 11.30 9.21 4.98
C ALA A 461 9.78 9.06 5.04
N ILE A 462 9.26 8.07 5.78
CA ILE A 462 7.82 7.89 5.98
C ILE A 462 7.22 9.10 6.71
N LEU A 463 7.83 9.52 7.82
CA LEU A 463 7.36 10.61 8.67
C LEU A 463 7.30 11.95 7.93
N THR A 464 8.29 12.23 7.09
CA THR A 464 8.42 13.52 6.40
C THR A 464 7.69 13.55 5.05
N THR A 465 7.91 12.55 4.20
CA THR A 465 7.46 12.63 2.80
C THR A 465 6.01 12.22 2.60
N ALA A 466 5.42 11.37 3.45
CA ALA A 466 4.03 10.98 3.29
C ALA A 466 3.06 12.17 3.49
N PRO A 467 3.22 13.01 4.54
CA PRO A 467 2.42 14.23 4.70
C PRO A 467 2.71 15.26 3.60
N ILE A 468 3.99 15.53 3.30
CA ILE A 468 4.40 16.50 2.26
C ILE A 468 3.84 16.09 0.89
N GLY A 469 3.89 14.81 0.57
CA GLY A 469 3.38 14.26 -0.68
C GLY A 469 1.85 14.34 -0.78
N ALA A 470 1.12 13.98 0.28
CA ALA A 470 -0.34 14.13 0.33
C ALA A 470 -0.77 15.61 0.17
N LEU A 471 -0.04 16.53 0.80
CA LEU A 471 -0.22 17.97 0.64
C LEU A 471 0.04 18.43 -0.80
N SER A 472 1.14 17.97 -1.38
CA SER A 472 1.53 18.32 -2.74
C SER A 472 0.49 17.87 -3.77
N ILE A 473 -0.07 16.67 -3.62
CA ILE A 473 -1.10 16.16 -4.54
C ILE A 473 -2.43 16.89 -4.37
N SER A 474 -2.89 17.07 -3.13
CA SER A 474 -4.19 17.70 -2.85
C SER A 474 -4.24 19.19 -3.22
N LEU A 475 -3.17 19.94 -2.96
CA LEU A 475 -3.08 21.35 -3.33
C LEU A 475 -2.69 21.54 -4.81
N GLY A 476 -1.83 20.65 -5.31
CA GLY A 476 -1.34 20.69 -6.68
C GLY A 476 -2.39 20.27 -7.70
N GLY A 477 -3.24 19.30 -7.37
CA GLY A 477 -4.22 18.73 -8.30
C GLY A 477 -5.18 19.78 -8.88
N PRO A 478 -5.99 20.46 -8.04
CA PRO A 478 -6.93 21.47 -8.51
C PRO A 478 -6.29 22.70 -9.18
N ARG A 479 -5.04 23.03 -8.82
CA ARG A 479 -4.34 24.24 -9.32
C ARG A 479 -3.53 24.01 -10.59
N LEU A 480 -2.99 22.82 -10.79
CA LEU A 480 -2.05 22.49 -11.86
C LEU A 480 -2.69 21.64 -12.97
N LEU A 481 -3.73 20.87 -12.65
CA LEU A 481 -4.42 20.02 -13.62
C LEU A 481 -5.63 20.72 -14.23
N GLN A 482 -5.87 20.45 -15.52
CA GLN A 482 -7.11 20.85 -16.18
C GLN A 482 -8.27 19.96 -15.72
N SER A 483 -9.40 20.58 -15.35
CA SER A 483 -10.63 19.87 -15.02
C SER A 483 -11.57 19.80 -16.22
N LYS A 484 -12.09 18.60 -16.49
CA LYS A 484 -13.13 18.35 -17.49
C LYS A 484 -14.43 19.11 -17.19
N LEU A 485 -14.74 19.34 -15.90
CA LEU A 485 -15.96 20.05 -15.49
C LEU A 485 -15.91 21.54 -15.88
N THR A 486 -14.70 22.12 -15.84
CA THR A 486 -14.47 23.52 -16.26
C THR A 486 -14.55 23.65 -17.78
N LEU A 487 -14.08 22.62 -18.52
CA LEU A 487 -14.17 22.58 -19.98
C LEU A 487 -15.63 22.46 -20.45
N PHE A 488 -16.43 21.60 -19.80
CA PHE A 488 -17.85 21.47 -20.11
C PHE A 488 -18.62 22.77 -19.85
N TRP A 489 -18.34 23.46 -18.73
CA TRP A 489 -18.91 24.78 -18.46
C TRP A 489 -18.44 25.84 -19.45
N MET A 490 -17.15 25.90 -19.80
CA MET A 490 -16.64 26.85 -20.79
C MET A 490 -17.21 26.62 -22.19
N VAL A 491 -17.34 25.35 -22.62
CA VAL A 491 -17.92 25.00 -23.91
C VAL A 491 -19.42 25.31 -23.90
N SER A 492 -20.15 24.88 -22.86
CA SER A 492 -21.57 25.19 -22.71
C SER A 492 -21.84 26.69 -22.67
N MET A 493 -21.01 27.46 -21.96
CA MET A 493 -21.13 28.91 -21.87
C MET A 493 -20.74 29.62 -23.18
N LYS A 494 -19.74 29.13 -23.93
CA LYS A 494 -19.44 29.63 -25.28
C LYS A 494 -20.54 29.28 -26.28
N THR A 495 -21.12 28.09 -26.20
CA THR A 495 -22.27 27.70 -27.02
C THR A 495 -23.49 28.55 -26.70
N LEU A 496 -23.78 28.80 -25.41
CA LEU A 496 -24.81 29.74 -25.00
C LEU A 496 -24.52 31.16 -25.47
N LEU A 497 -23.28 31.65 -25.38
CA LEU A 497 -22.91 32.97 -25.88
C LEU A 497 -23.08 33.08 -27.40
N CYS A 498 -22.70 32.04 -28.15
CA CYS A 498 -22.91 31.99 -29.60
C CYS A 498 -24.40 31.96 -29.95
N ILE A 499 -25.23 31.23 -29.21
CA ILE A 499 -26.69 31.22 -29.40
C ILE A 499 -27.26 32.61 -29.09
N PHE A 500 -26.84 33.23 -27.98
CA PHE A 500 -27.31 34.55 -27.55
C PHE A 500 -26.88 35.68 -28.51
N LEU A 501 -25.67 35.58 -29.08
CA LEU A 501 -25.20 36.49 -30.13
C LEU A 501 -25.93 36.27 -31.45
N TYR A 502 -26.24 35.02 -31.81
CA TYR A 502 -26.99 34.70 -33.02
C TYR A 502 -28.46 35.16 -32.95
N GLU A 503 -29.12 35.04 -31.79
CA GLU A 503 -30.47 35.58 -31.57
C GLU A 503 -30.48 37.11 -31.62
N ASN A 504 -29.54 37.81 -30.96
CA ASN A 504 -29.49 39.28 -31.01
C ASN A 504 -29.16 39.84 -32.41
N ILE A 505 -28.46 39.08 -33.27
CA ILE A 505 -28.19 39.51 -34.65
C ILE A 505 -29.44 39.34 -35.54
N LYS A 506 -30.34 38.39 -35.24
CA LYS A 506 -31.60 38.22 -35.98
C LYS A 506 -32.65 39.28 -35.70
N ASP A 507 -32.61 39.92 -34.53
CA ASP A 507 -33.55 41.00 -34.17
C ASP A 507 -33.15 42.38 -34.71
N LEU A 508 -32.04 42.45 -35.47
CA LEU A 508 -31.48 43.67 -36.08
C LEU A 508 -31.61 43.72 -37.61
N GLU A 509 -32.19 42.68 -38.22
CA GLU A 509 -32.70 42.67 -39.60
C GLU A 509 -34.23 42.78 -39.59
#